data_AF-W4RY55-F1
#
_entry.id   AF-W4RY55-F1
#
_cell.length_a   1.000
_cell.length_b   1.000
_cell.length_c   1.000
_cell.angle_alpha   90.00
_cell.angle_beta   90.00
_cell.angle_gamma   90.00
#
_symmetry.space_group_name_H-M   'P 1'
#
loop_
_entity.id
_entity.type
_entity.pdbx_description
1 polymer ?
#
loop_
_entity_poly.entity_id
_entity_poly.type
_entity_poly.pdbx_seq_one_letter_code
_entity_poly.pdbx_strand_id
1 'polypeptide(L)'
;FVTPLAWVSLLLGVVSAMSNLLQIMMIVLMPDAAALGLPEGITLPNSLQWLIDHALSLSVVGVVLSVAFAWLSWALLQRREWARVGFVAVLLVTALLNAGGLALIGPLFEGVQAMLPADVVHSPEWPQLQARLQATRQAALLLTGLGVLAIGCLHAALAWRLCTPAVRAEFSVSRERNA
;
A
#
# COMPACT_ATOMS: atom_id res chain seq x y z
N PHE A 1 -11.38 15.72 16.70
CA PHE A 1 -10.57 15.35 15.52
C PHE A 1 -9.77 14.07 15.75
N VAL A 2 -8.91 14.04 16.78
CA VAL A 2 -8.04 12.88 17.05
C VAL A 2 -8.81 11.59 17.34
N THR A 3 -9.89 11.64 18.14
CA THR A 3 -10.65 10.43 18.52
C THR A 3 -11.27 9.72 17.31
N PRO A 4 -12.05 10.38 16.41
CA PRO A 4 -12.52 9.72 15.19
C PRO A 4 -11.40 9.18 14.30
N LEU A 5 -10.32 9.96 14.12
CA LEU A 5 -9.16 9.55 13.33
C LEU A 5 -8.54 8.26 13.88
N ALA A 6 -8.34 8.20 15.18
CA ALA A 6 -7.74 7.06 15.86
C ALA A 6 -8.64 5.82 15.79
N TRP A 7 -9.96 5.96 15.91
CA TRP A 7 -10.90 4.83 15.76
C TRP A 7 -10.95 4.28 14.34
N VAL A 8 -11.03 5.16 13.33
CA VAL A 8 -10.99 4.74 11.92
C VAL A 8 -9.69 4.02 11.62
N SER A 9 -8.56 4.56 12.10
CA SER A 9 -7.23 3.98 11.90
C SER A 9 -7.07 2.64 12.61
N LEU A 10 -7.60 2.52 13.83
CA LEU A 10 -7.62 1.28 14.58
C LEU A 10 -8.43 0.20 13.84
N LEU A 11 -9.62 0.55 13.37
CA LEU A 11 -10.45 -0.36 12.58
C LEU A 11 -9.73 -0.83 11.31
N LEU A 12 -9.10 0.11 10.58
CA LEU A 12 -8.30 -0.22 9.40
C LEU A 12 -7.13 -1.15 9.74
N GLY A 13 -6.43 -0.91 10.85
CA GLY A 13 -5.36 -1.78 11.34
C GLY A 13 -5.85 -3.19 11.65
N VAL A 14 -6.99 -3.32 12.34
CA VAL A 14 -7.59 -4.62 12.69
C VAL A 14 -8.03 -5.37 11.43
N VAL A 15 -8.79 -4.71 10.54
CA VAL A 15 -9.24 -5.31 9.28
C VAL A 15 -8.03 -5.74 8.43
N SER A 16 -6.99 -4.91 8.35
CA SER A 16 -5.77 -5.23 7.64
C SER A 16 -5.04 -6.45 8.24
N ALA A 17 -4.96 -6.54 9.57
CA ALA A 17 -4.38 -7.72 10.23
C ALA A 17 -5.18 -8.98 9.91
N MET A 18 -6.52 -8.91 9.97
CA MET A 18 -7.40 -10.03 9.62
C MET A 18 -7.23 -10.46 8.16
N SER A 19 -7.16 -9.52 7.23
CA SER A 19 -6.94 -9.82 5.81
C SER A 19 -5.59 -10.49 5.56
N ASN A 20 -4.52 -10.05 6.22
CA ASN A 20 -3.21 -10.70 6.09
C ASN A 20 -3.20 -12.10 6.72
N LEU A 21 -3.87 -12.30 7.85
CA LEU A 21 -4.04 -13.63 8.45
C LEU A 21 -4.84 -14.57 7.54
N LEU A 22 -5.89 -14.06 6.90
CA LEU A 22 -6.66 -14.80 5.91
C LEU A 22 -5.79 -15.18 4.70
N GLN A 23 -4.94 -14.27 4.21
CA GLN A 23 -3.97 -14.60 3.15
C GLN A 23 -3.01 -15.70 3.58
N ILE A 24 -2.41 -15.61 4.78
CA ILE A 24 -1.53 -16.66 5.32
C ILE A 24 -2.26 -18.00 5.35
N MET A 25 -3.50 -18.01 5.86
CA MET A 25 -4.31 -19.22 5.93
C MET A 25 -4.56 -19.81 4.54
N MET A 26 -4.87 -18.99 3.53
CA MET A 26 -5.05 -19.44 2.15
C MET A 26 -3.76 -20.01 1.55
N ILE A 27 -2.62 -19.34 1.74
CA ILE A 27 -1.33 -19.81 1.22
C ILE A 27 -0.95 -21.17 1.84
N VAL A 28 -1.20 -21.37 3.13
CA VAL A 28 -0.87 -22.62 3.83
C VAL A 28 -1.83 -23.75 3.47
N LEU A 29 -3.13 -23.47 3.35
CA LEU A 29 -4.14 -24.48 3.03
C LEU A 29 -4.19 -24.85 1.55
N MET A 30 -3.76 -23.94 0.67
CA MET A 30 -3.83 -24.08 -0.78
C MET A 30 -2.49 -23.69 -1.42
N PRO A 31 -1.39 -24.42 -1.16
CA PRO A 31 -0.06 -24.07 -1.66
C PRO A 31 -0.01 -24.04 -3.19
N ASP A 32 -0.76 -24.92 -3.85
CA ASP A 32 -0.83 -24.98 -5.31
C ASP A 32 -1.73 -23.90 -5.92
N ALA A 33 -2.56 -23.20 -5.11
CA ALA A 33 -3.36 -22.08 -5.62
C ALA A 33 -2.49 -20.85 -5.95
N ALA A 34 -1.26 -20.79 -5.43
CA ALA A 34 -0.28 -19.79 -5.82
C ALA A 34 0.39 -20.11 -7.17
N ALA A 35 0.31 -21.36 -7.65
CA ALA A 35 0.73 -21.71 -8.99
C ALA A 35 -0.29 -21.16 -9.98
N LEU A 36 0.00 -19.98 -10.54
CA LEU A 36 -0.72 -19.46 -11.70
C LEU A 36 -0.56 -20.49 -12.82
N GLY A 37 -1.63 -21.24 -13.13
CA GLY A 37 -1.69 -22.17 -14.24
C GLY A 37 -1.64 -21.43 -15.57
N LEU A 38 -0.47 -20.85 -15.88
CA LEU A 38 -0.25 -20.04 -17.06
C LEU A 38 -0.28 -20.92 -18.31
N PRO A 39 -0.90 -20.44 -19.39
CA PRO A 39 -0.79 -21.08 -20.69
C PRO A 39 0.66 -21.29 -21.10
N GLU A 40 0.95 -22.38 -21.83
CA GLU A 40 2.27 -22.64 -22.36
C GLU A 40 2.78 -21.44 -23.18
N GLY A 41 4.01 -20.99 -22.88
CA GLY A 41 4.65 -19.86 -23.56
C GLY A 41 4.52 -18.50 -22.84
N ILE A 42 3.74 -18.39 -21.76
CA ILE A 42 3.66 -17.17 -20.95
C ILE A 42 4.51 -17.33 -19.69
N THR A 43 5.58 -16.54 -19.58
CA THR A 43 6.43 -16.49 -18.37
C THR A 43 6.09 -15.27 -17.52
N LEU A 44 5.97 -15.45 -16.20
CA LEU A 44 5.80 -14.32 -15.27
C LEU A 44 7.04 -13.41 -15.26
N PRO A 45 6.85 -12.08 -15.19
CA PRO A 45 7.92 -11.15 -14.93
C PRO A 45 8.56 -11.46 -13.58
N ASN A 46 9.89 -11.35 -13.49
CA ASN A 46 10.65 -11.65 -12.27
C ASN A 46 10.10 -10.95 -11.01
N SER A 47 9.57 -9.72 -11.15
CA SER A 47 8.98 -8.97 -10.05
C SER A 47 7.70 -9.60 -9.49
N LEU A 48 6.84 -10.14 -10.36
CA LEU A 48 5.61 -10.84 -9.98
C LEU A 48 5.93 -12.22 -9.40
N GLN A 49 6.88 -12.93 -10.00
CA GLN A 49 7.35 -14.21 -9.46
C GLN A 49 7.93 -14.02 -8.04
N TRP A 50 8.77 -13.00 -7.83
CA TRP A 50 9.33 -12.69 -6.52
C TRP A 50 8.24 -12.43 -5.47
N LEU A 51 7.18 -11.70 -5.83
CA LEU A 51 6.04 -11.45 -4.94
C LEU A 51 5.31 -12.74 -4.55
N ILE A 52 5.15 -13.68 -5.49
CA ILE A 52 4.54 -14.99 -5.24
C ILE A 52 5.43 -15.82 -4.32
N ASP A 53 6.73 -15.91 -4.63
CA ASP A 53 7.71 -16.68 -3.87
C ASP A 53 7.82 -16.17 -2.41
N HIS A 54 7.63 -14.85 -2.21
CA HIS A 54 7.71 -14.21 -0.91
C HIS A 54 6.33 -13.89 -0.31
N ALA A 55 5.22 -14.38 -0.89
CA ALA A 55 3.87 -13.99 -0.49
C ALA A 55 3.63 -14.24 1.01
N LEU A 56 4.04 -15.40 1.53
CA LEU A 56 3.92 -15.74 2.95
C LEU A 56 4.68 -14.74 3.83
N SER A 57 5.94 -14.46 3.49
CA SER A 57 6.80 -13.52 4.20
C SER A 57 6.22 -12.11 4.18
N LEU A 58 5.70 -11.67 3.03
CA LEU A 58 5.05 -10.37 2.87
C LEU A 58 3.76 -10.27 3.69
N SER A 59 2.93 -11.32 3.73
CA SER A 59 1.73 -11.34 4.55
C SER A 59 2.07 -11.32 6.05
N VAL A 60 3.14 -12.00 6.49
CA VAL A 60 3.62 -11.93 7.88
C VAL A 60 4.08 -10.52 8.24
N VAL A 61 4.88 -9.89 7.37
CA VAL A 61 5.26 -8.47 7.53
C VAL A 61 4.02 -7.58 7.58
N GLY A 62 3.03 -7.86 6.73
CA GLY A 62 1.73 -7.23 6.74
C GLY A 62 1.04 -7.31 8.10
N VAL A 63 0.91 -8.50 8.68
CA VAL A 63 0.33 -8.68 10.04
C VAL A 63 1.08 -7.83 11.07
N VAL A 64 2.42 -7.88 11.07
CA VAL A 64 3.24 -7.13 12.04
C VAL A 64 3.00 -5.63 11.91
N LEU A 65 2.99 -5.11 10.68
CA LEU A 65 2.74 -3.69 10.41
C LEU A 65 1.30 -3.30 10.81
N SER A 66 0.31 -4.12 10.51
CA SER A 66 -1.10 -3.87 10.87
C SER A 66 -1.29 -3.85 12.38
N VAL A 67 -0.67 -4.77 13.12
CA VAL A 67 -0.71 -4.81 14.59
C VAL A 67 0.01 -3.61 15.18
N ALA A 68 1.19 -3.26 14.67
CA ALA A 68 1.91 -2.06 15.10
C ALA A 68 1.11 -0.77 14.86
N PHE A 69 0.44 -0.67 13.71
CA PHE A 69 -0.43 0.46 13.38
C PHE A 69 -1.70 0.52 14.26
N ALA A 70 -2.32 -0.63 14.55
CA ALA A 70 -3.43 -0.72 15.47
C ALA A 70 -3.01 -0.31 16.89
N TRP A 71 -1.86 -0.79 17.36
CA TRP A 71 -1.29 -0.41 18.64
C TRP A 71 -1.00 1.10 18.72
N LEU A 72 -0.41 1.67 17.67
CA LEU A 72 -0.17 3.10 17.57
C LEU A 72 -1.48 3.91 17.62
N SER A 73 -2.52 3.45 16.91
CA SER A 73 -3.85 4.06 16.91
C SER A 73 -4.51 3.99 18.31
N TRP A 74 -4.34 2.87 19.01
CA TRP A 74 -4.79 2.72 20.39
C TRP A 74 -4.04 3.65 21.36
N ALA A 75 -2.72 3.77 21.21
CA ALA A 75 -1.91 4.70 22.00
C ALA A 75 -2.28 6.18 21.72
N LEU A 76 -2.73 6.47 20.49
CA LEU A 76 -3.25 7.78 20.12
C LEU A 76 -4.58 8.10 20.84
N LEU A 77 -5.47 7.10 21.02
CA LEU A 77 -6.69 7.24 21.84
C LEU A 77 -6.36 7.55 23.30
N GLN A 78 -5.29 6.95 23.83
CA GLN A 78 -4.78 7.22 25.18
C GLN A 78 -4.08 8.58 25.32
N ARG A 79 -4.05 9.40 24.25
CA ARG A 79 -3.43 10.74 24.26
C ARG A 79 -1.94 10.72 24.62
N ARG A 80 -1.22 9.67 24.21
CA ARG A 80 0.25 9.61 24.35
C ARG A 80 0.93 10.45 23.26
N GLU A 81 1.84 11.34 23.65
CA GLU A 81 2.50 12.24 22.70
C GLU A 81 3.39 11.51 21.68
N TRP A 82 4.10 10.45 22.10
CA TRP A 82 4.91 9.65 21.17
C TRP A 82 4.04 9.01 20.07
N ALA A 83 2.79 8.67 20.39
CA ALA A 83 1.86 8.10 19.41
C ALA A 83 1.47 9.12 18.35
N ARG A 84 1.33 10.40 18.71
CA ARG A 84 1.11 11.49 17.75
C ARG A 84 2.27 11.62 16.77
N VAL A 85 3.51 11.61 17.27
CA VAL A 85 4.71 11.69 16.42
C VAL A 85 4.84 10.46 15.54
N GLY A 86 4.62 9.26 16.10
CA GLY A 86 4.61 8.02 15.33
C GLY A 86 3.55 8.02 14.23
N PHE A 87 2.35 8.54 14.52
CA PHE A 87 1.27 8.60 13.53
C PHE A 87 1.60 9.56 12.38
N VAL A 88 2.25 10.70 12.68
CA VAL A 88 2.78 11.60 11.65
C VAL A 88 3.84 10.90 10.80
N ALA A 89 4.77 10.17 11.41
CA ALA A 89 5.78 9.41 10.68
C ALA A 89 5.14 8.37 9.74
N VAL A 90 4.14 7.62 10.22
CA VAL A 90 3.38 6.68 9.38
C VAL A 90 2.72 7.40 8.20
N LEU A 91 2.08 8.55 8.43
CA LEU A 91 1.45 9.30 7.33
C LEU A 91 2.46 9.72 6.26
N LEU A 92 3.65 10.17 6.66
CA LEU A 92 4.70 10.57 5.73
C LEU A 92 5.27 9.36 4.97
N VAL A 93 5.56 8.26 5.67
CA VAL A 93 6.05 7.03 5.04
C VAL A 93 5.02 6.49 4.04
N THR A 94 3.75 6.43 4.41
CA THR A 94 2.68 5.99 3.50
C THR A 94 2.53 6.91 2.30
N ALA A 95 2.64 8.23 2.48
CA ALA A 95 2.63 9.18 1.35
C ALA A 95 3.82 8.97 0.41
N LEU A 96 5.01 8.71 0.94
CA LEU A 96 6.21 8.40 0.16
C LEU A 96 6.08 7.07 -0.59
N LEU A 97 5.58 6.02 0.07
CA LEU A 97 5.33 4.72 -0.56
C LEU A 97 4.30 4.83 -1.68
N ASN A 98 3.22 5.59 -1.45
CA ASN A 98 2.19 5.86 -2.46
C ASN A 98 2.77 6.58 -3.68
N ALA A 99 3.64 7.58 -3.47
CA ALA A 99 4.37 8.24 -4.55
C ALA A 99 5.36 7.29 -5.25
N GLY A 100 6.05 6.43 -4.49
CA GLY A 100 6.94 5.40 -5.03
C GLY A 100 6.19 4.41 -5.93
N GLY A 101 4.93 4.09 -5.60
CA GLY A 101 4.05 3.26 -6.43
C GLY A 101 3.84 3.81 -7.85
N LEU A 102 3.81 5.14 -8.02
CA LEU A 102 3.71 5.77 -9.34
C LEU A 102 4.91 5.42 -10.24
N ALA A 103 6.12 5.34 -9.66
CA ALA A 103 7.32 4.98 -10.37
C ALA A 103 7.31 3.52 -10.86
N LEU A 104 6.49 2.65 -10.24
CA LEU A 104 6.36 1.25 -10.63
C LEU A 104 5.48 1.04 -11.87
N ILE A 105 4.68 2.02 -12.29
CA ILE A 105 3.78 1.86 -13.45
C ILE A 105 4.57 1.53 -14.73
N GLY A 106 5.68 2.23 -14.98
CA GLY A 106 6.51 1.95 -16.17
C GLY A 106 7.00 0.50 -16.21
N PRO A 107 7.75 0.04 -15.19
CA PRO A 107 8.22 -1.34 -15.09
C PRO A 107 7.10 -2.38 -15.15
N LEU A 108 5.91 -2.10 -14.61
CA LEU A 108 4.76 -3.01 -14.70
C LEU A 108 4.29 -3.21 -16.15
N PHE A 109 4.17 -2.12 -16.92
CA PHE A 109 3.79 -2.20 -18.33
C PHE A 109 4.87 -2.83 -19.22
N GLU A 110 6.14 -2.63 -18.88
CA GLU A 110 7.27 -3.32 -19.53
C GLU A 110 7.25 -4.80 -19.21
N GLY A 111 6.98 -5.17 -17.96
CA GLY A 111 6.78 -6.56 -17.54
C GLY A 111 5.66 -7.24 -18.32
N VAL A 112 4.48 -6.60 -18.44
CA VAL A 112 3.36 -7.15 -19.23
C VAL A 112 3.73 -7.34 -20.70
N GLN A 113 4.44 -6.39 -21.31
CA GLN A 113 4.90 -6.55 -22.70
C GLN A 113 5.90 -7.71 -22.84
N ALA A 114 6.77 -7.93 -21.85
CA ALA A 114 7.70 -9.06 -21.85
C ALA A 114 7.02 -10.43 -21.70
N MET A 115 5.78 -10.47 -21.21
CA MET A 115 4.97 -11.70 -21.15
C MET A 115 4.31 -12.06 -22.49
N LEU A 116 4.26 -11.12 -23.45
CA LEU A 116 3.58 -11.36 -24.71
C LEU A 116 4.39 -12.34 -25.56
N PRO A 117 3.75 -13.39 -26.12
CA PRO A 117 4.45 -14.36 -26.92
C PRO A 117 4.91 -13.76 -28.26
N ALA A 118 5.99 -14.31 -28.81
CA ALA A 118 6.72 -13.72 -29.94
C ALA A 118 5.88 -13.65 -31.22
N ASP A 119 4.93 -14.57 -31.39
CA ASP A 119 3.94 -14.59 -32.48
C ASP A 119 3.05 -13.33 -32.49
N VAL A 120 2.66 -12.83 -31.31
CA VAL A 120 1.88 -11.60 -31.17
C VAL A 120 2.73 -10.37 -31.49
N VAL A 121 3.99 -10.34 -31.02
CA VAL A 121 4.90 -9.20 -31.23
C VAL A 121 5.33 -9.08 -32.71
N HIS A 122 5.45 -10.19 -33.42
CA HIS A 122 5.77 -10.21 -34.85
C HIS A 122 4.53 -10.15 -35.76
N SER A 123 3.32 -10.04 -35.21
CA SER A 123 2.09 -9.97 -35.98
C SER A 123 1.92 -8.61 -36.68
N PRO A 124 1.18 -8.57 -37.81
CA PRO A 124 0.82 -7.30 -38.47
C PRO A 124 -0.03 -6.36 -37.59
N GLU A 125 -0.71 -6.90 -36.57
CA GLU A 125 -1.58 -6.16 -35.65
C GLU A 125 -0.80 -5.46 -34.51
N TRP A 126 0.48 -5.82 -34.33
CA TRP A 126 1.33 -5.30 -33.25
C TRP A 126 1.34 -3.77 -33.14
N PRO A 127 1.46 -2.97 -34.23
CA PRO A 127 1.47 -1.51 -34.12
C PRO A 127 0.19 -0.95 -33.49
N GLN A 128 -0.96 -1.55 -33.80
CA GLN A 128 -2.25 -1.13 -33.24
C GLN A 128 -2.35 -1.53 -31.76
N LEU A 129 -1.93 -2.74 -31.41
CA LEU A 129 -1.90 -3.20 -30.01
C LEU A 129 -0.93 -2.35 -29.17
N GLN A 130 0.25 -2.03 -29.71
CA GLN A 130 1.24 -1.17 -29.06
C GLN A 130 0.67 0.23 -28.79
N ALA A 131 -0.01 0.83 -29.77
CA ALA A 131 -0.66 2.14 -29.59
C ALA A 131 -1.72 2.10 -28.46
N ARG A 132 -2.52 1.03 -28.37
CA ARG A 132 -3.48 0.84 -27.27
C ARG A 132 -2.77 0.70 -25.93
N LEU A 133 -1.72 -0.12 -25.84
CA LEU A 133 -0.93 -0.30 -24.62
C LEU A 133 -0.32 1.02 -24.13
N GLN A 134 0.20 1.84 -25.04
CA GLN A 134 0.74 3.16 -24.70
C GLN A 134 -0.35 4.11 -24.22
N ALA A 135 -1.52 4.14 -24.87
CA ALA A 135 -2.66 4.93 -24.41
C ALA A 135 -3.11 4.50 -23.01
N THR A 136 -3.20 3.19 -22.75
CA THR A 136 -3.51 2.64 -21.42
C THR A 136 -2.45 3.02 -20.39
N ARG A 137 -1.16 2.95 -20.74
CA ARG A 137 -0.06 3.38 -19.86
C ARG A 137 -0.20 4.85 -19.48
N GLN A 138 -0.48 5.73 -20.45
CA GLN A 138 -0.65 7.16 -20.17
C GLN A 138 -1.88 7.44 -19.31
N ALA A 139 -3.01 6.79 -19.60
CA ALA A 139 -4.20 6.90 -18.77
C ALA A 139 -3.93 6.42 -17.33
N ALA A 140 -3.23 5.29 -17.16
CA ALA A 140 -2.85 4.78 -15.85
C ALA A 140 -1.93 5.73 -15.08
N LEU A 141 -0.92 6.32 -15.75
CA LEU A 141 -0.04 7.32 -15.15
C LEU A 141 -0.80 8.57 -14.70
N LEU A 142 -1.71 9.08 -15.53
CA LEU A 142 -2.51 10.25 -15.19
C LEU A 142 -3.44 9.98 -14.01
N LEU A 143 -4.22 8.91 -14.07
CA LEU A 143 -5.17 8.55 -13.01
C LEU A 143 -4.46 8.25 -11.69
N THR A 144 -3.37 7.48 -11.75
CA THR A 144 -2.59 7.18 -10.54
C THR A 144 -1.88 8.41 -10.04
N GLY A 145 -1.35 9.27 -10.91
CA GLY A 145 -0.73 10.54 -10.53
C GLY A 145 -1.70 11.45 -9.78
N LEU A 146 -2.95 11.57 -10.26
CA LEU A 146 -4.01 12.29 -9.56
C LEU A 146 -4.34 11.66 -8.20
N GLY A 147 -4.43 10.32 -8.13
CA GLY A 147 -4.61 9.59 -6.88
C GLY A 147 -3.47 9.84 -5.89
N VAL A 148 -2.22 9.84 -6.37
CA VAL A 148 -1.03 10.12 -5.56
C VAL A 148 -1.06 11.51 -4.98
N LEU A 149 -1.40 12.52 -5.79
CA LEU A 149 -1.55 13.90 -5.32
C LEU A 149 -2.68 14.03 -4.30
N ALA A 150 -3.86 13.46 -4.58
CA ALA A 150 -5.00 13.54 -3.67
C ALA A 150 -4.70 12.90 -2.30
N ILE A 151 -4.16 11.69 -2.31
CA ILE A 151 -3.77 10.96 -1.10
C ILE A 151 -2.63 11.67 -0.38
N GLY A 152 -1.62 12.15 -1.11
CA GLY A 152 -0.48 12.89 -0.55
C GLY A 152 -0.92 14.18 0.15
N CYS A 153 -1.80 14.97 -0.49
CA CYS A 153 -2.39 16.16 0.10
C CYS A 153 -3.20 15.84 1.36
N LEU A 154 -3.99 14.76 1.35
CA LEU A 154 -4.73 14.31 2.54
C LEU A 154 -3.78 13.95 3.69
N HIS A 155 -2.72 13.17 3.41
CA HIS A 155 -1.74 12.77 4.42
C HIS A 155 -0.99 13.97 4.99
N ALA A 156 -0.57 14.91 4.13
CA ALA A 156 0.06 16.15 4.54
C ALA A 156 -0.88 17.02 5.41
N ALA A 157 -2.15 17.14 5.03
CA ALA A 157 -3.13 17.89 5.80
C ALA A 157 -3.41 17.27 7.19
N LEU A 158 -3.49 15.94 7.27
CA LEU A 158 -3.65 15.23 8.54
C LEU A 158 -2.40 15.38 9.42
N ALA A 159 -1.21 15.20 8.85
CA ALA A 159 0.06 15.38 9.56
C ALA A 159 0.20 16.81 10.09
N TRP A 160 -0.11 17.81 9.27
CA TRP A 160 -0.14 19.21 9.67
C TRP A 160 -1.11 19.46 10.82
N ARG A 161 -2.35 18.96 10.71
CA ARG A 161 -3.35 19.09 11.79
C ARG A 161 -2.90 18.47 13.09
N LEU A 162 -2.26 17.31 13.06
CA LEU A 162 -1.68 16.66 14.25
C LEU A 162 -0.51 17.46 14.86
N CYS A 163 0.09 18.38 14.12
CA CYS A 163 1.15 19.27 14.62
C CYS A 163 0.63 20.63 15.11
N THR A 164 -0.64 20.97 14.88
CA THR A 164 -1.19 22.25 15.32
C THR A 164 -1.14 22.42 16.85
N PRO A 165 -0.94 23.65 17.36
CA PRO A 165 -0.88 23.91 18.80
C PRO A 165 -2.12 23.41 19.56
N ALA A 166 -3.31 23.59 18.97
CA ALA A 166 -4.58 23.14 19.55
C ALA A 166 -4.60 21.63 19.78
N VAL A 167 -4.20 20.83 18.78
CA VAL A 167 -4.15 19.38 18.92
C VAL A 167 -3.02 18.95 19.85
N ARG A 168 -1.84 19.59 19.79
CA ARG A 168 -0.71 19.28 20.69
C ARG A 168 -1.08 19.47 22.17
N ALA A 169 -1.89 20.47 22.51
CA ALA A 169 -2.35 20.72 23.87
C ALA A 169 -3.19 19.53 24.43
N GLU A 170 -3.91 18.79 23.57
CA GLU A 170 -4.66 17.59 23.99
C GLU A 170 -3.74 16.47 24.54
N PHE A 171 -2.45 16.50 24.21
CA PHE A 171 -1.47 15.49 24.62
C PHE A 171 -0.58 15.95 25.79
N SER A 172 -0.44 17.26 26.03
CA SER A 172 0.36 17.79 27.15
C SER A 172 -0.36 17.64 28.50
N VAL A 173 -1.69 17.79 28.54
CA VAL A 173 -2.50 17.62 29.76
C VAL A 173 -2.41 16.21 30.35
N SER A 174 -2.17 15.19 29.50
CA SER A 174 -1.99 13.80 29.96
C SER A 174 -0.61 13.53 30.56
N ARG A 175 0.38 14.41 30.29
CA ARG A 175 1.72 14.32 30.86
C ARG A 175 1.75 14.87 32.30
N GLU A 176 0.97 15.91 32.59
CA GLU A 176 0.85 16.50 33.95
C GLU A 176 0.05 15.61 34.91
N ARG A 177 -0.83 14.74 34.42
CA ARG A 177 -1.64 13.85 35.28
C ARG A 177 -0.92 12.54 35.66
N ASN A 178 0.21 12.24 35.02
CA ASN A 178 1.03 11.05 35.25
C ASN A 178 2.43 11.40 35.81
N ALA A 179 2.68 12.67 36.11
CA ALA A 179 3.85 13.18 36.82
C ALA A 179 3.47 13.44 38.27
#